data_AF-A0A0D2UMK2-F1
#
_entry.id   AF-A0A0D2UMK2-F1
#
_cell.length_a   1.000
_cell.length_b   1.000
_cell.length_c   1.000
_cell.angle_alpha   90.00
_cell.angle_beta   90.00
_cell.angle_gamma   90.00
#
_symmetry.space_group_name_H-M   'P 1'
#
loop_
_entity.id
_entity.type
_entity.pdbx_description
1 polymer ?
#
loop_
_entity_poly.entity_id
_entity_poly.type
_entity_poly.pdbx_seq_one_letter_code
_entity_poly.pdbx_strand_id
1 'polypeptide(L)'
;MAYAFTFWTCFVLLKEYETVASMRLHFLASEKRRPDQFTVLVRNVPPDPDESVSETVEHFFLVNHPDTYLTNQVVCNANKLAKLVKQRKKKQNWLDYYQLKYSRNNAQRPIMKTGFLGLCGKKVDAIEHHEAEIGKLSKEIAEERERVKKDPKAIMPAAFVSFKSRWGAAVCAQTQQSRDPTSWLTEWAPEPCDVYWPNLPIPYVSLAIRRLIMAVAFFFLTFFFMIPIASVQALASIEGLEKVAPFLKPIIDMKFIKSVIQGILPGLALKLFLIFLPAILMIMAKFEGFTSKSSLERRAATRYYLFNLVNVFLGSIVAGSALEQLNTFIKQSANEYPERF
;
A
#
# COMPACT_ATOMS: atom_id res chain seq x y z
N MET A 1 17.62 12.59 -34.90
CA MET A 1 16.37 12.02 -34.36
C MET A 1 16.37 11.91 -32.84
N ALA A 2 17.30 11.17 -32.21
CA ALA A 2 17.36 11.05 -30.74
C ALA A 2 17.36 12.40 -30.00
N TYR A 3 18.25 13.33 -30.37
CA TYR A 3 18.29 14.69 -29.78
C TYR A 3 16.98 15.45 -29.95
N ALA A 4 16.32 15.34 -31.10
CA ALA A 4 15.04 16.01 -31.35
C ALA A 4 13.93 15.45 -30.44
N PHE A 5 13.86 14.12 -30.28
CA PHE A 5 12.89 13.50 -29.36
C PHE A 5 13.16 13.86 -27.90
N THR A 6 14.42 13.82 -27.46
CA THR A 6 14.78 14.20 -26.09
C THR A 6 14.48 15.66 -25.83
N PHE A 7 14.91 16.56 -26.72
CA PHE A 7 14.65 18.00 -26.58
C PHE A 7 13.15 18.29 -26.52
N TRP A 8 12.37 17.72 -27.45
CA TRP A 8 10.93 17.91 -27.48
C TRP A 8 10.25 17.37 -26.21
N THR A 9 10.63 16.16 -25.76
CA THR A 9 10.08 15.56 -24.54
C THR A 9 10.41 16.39 -23.31
N CYS A 10 11.66 16.85 -23.17
CA CYS A 10 12.07 17.72 -22.07
C CYS A 10 11.32 19.06 -22.09
N PHE A 11 11.13 19.67 -23.27
CA PHE A 11 10.38 20.90 -23.43
C PHE A 11 8.91 20.74 -23.02
N VAL A 12 8.25 19.68 -23.48
CA VAL A 12 6.86 19.37 -23.11
C VAL A 12 6.76 19.11 -21.60
N LEU A 13 7.65 18.29 -21.03
CA LEU A 13 7.66 18.01 -19.59
C LEU A 13 7.87 19.27 -18.75
N LEU A 14 8.73 20.19 -19.20
CA LEU A 14 8.95 21.47 -18.53
C LEU A 14 7.65 22.30 -18.50
N LYS A 15 6.97 22.40 -19.65
CA LYS A 15 5.71 23.16 -19.78
C LYS A 15 4.55 22.54 -19.01
N GLU A 16 4.44 21.21 -19.02
CA GLU A 16 3.46 20.49 -18.22
C GLU A 16 3.73 20.67 -16.72
N TYR A 17 5.00 20.60 -16.30
CA TYR A 17 5.36 20.80 -14.89
C TYR A 17 5.03 22.22 -14.41
N GLU A 18 5.32 23.24 -15.23
CA GLU A 18 4.95 24.64 -14.98
C GLU A 18 3.43 24.80 -14.83
N THR A 19 2.66 24.16 -15.72
CA THR A 19 1.20 24.19 -15.70
C THR A 19 0.65 23.51 -14.45
N VAL A 20 1.11 22.30 -14.13
CA VAL A 20 0.67 21.56 -12.93
C VAL A 20 1.06 22.32 -11.65
N ALA A 21 2.25 22.93 -11.60
CA ALA A 21 2.68 23.72 -10.46
C ALA A 21 1.79 24.95 -10.24
N SER A 22 1.48 25.70 -11.30
CA SER A 22 0.59 26.88 -11.21
C SER A 22 -0.83 26.49 -10.82
N MET A 23 -1.39 25.42 -11.41
CA MET A 23 -2.69 24.86 -11.01
C MET A 23 -2.70 24.47 -9.54
N ARG A 24 -1.64 23.83 -9.03
CA ARG A 24 -1.51 23.46 -7.62
C ARG A 24 -1.49 24.68 -6.71
N LEU A 25 -0.76 25.74 -7.05
CA LEU A 25 -0.70 26.95 -6.25
C LEU A 25 -2.06 27.67 -6.20
N HIS A 26 -2.74 27.80 -7.33
CA HIS A 26 -4.10 28.35 -7.39
C HIS A 26 -5.11 27.51 -6.59
N PHE A 27 -5.01 26.18 -6.69
CA PHE A 27 -5.85 25.27 -5.92
C PHE A 27 -5.62 25.45 -4.41
N LEU A 28 -4.37 25.45 -3.96
CA LEU A 28 -4.03 25.65 -2.54
C LEU A 28 -4.51 27.00 -1.98
N ALA A 29 -4.46 28.06 -2.79
CA ALA A 29 -4.92 29.39 -2.38
C ALA A 29 -6.47 29.49 -2.28
N SER A 30 -7.19 28.75 -3.12
CA SER A 30 -8.66 28.74 -3.18
C SER A 30 -9.31 27.69 -2.28
N GLU A 31 -8.53 26.73 -1.78
CA GLU A 31 -9.06 25.62 -1.01
C GLU A 31 -9.60 26.05 0.36
N LYS A 32 -10.70 25.42 0.76
CA LYS A 32 -11.36 25.66 2.04
C LYS A 32 -10.46 25.27 3.21
N ARG A 33 -10.81 25.77 4.39
CA ARG A 33 -10.13 25.42 5.64
C ARG A 33 -10.26 23.92 5.91
N ARG A 34 -9.14 23.23 5.94
CA ARG A 34 -9.03 21.81 6.33
C ARG A 34 -8.01 21.64 7.45
N PRO A 35 -8.13 20.60 8.30
CA PRO A 35 -7.25 20.40 9.45
C PRO A 35 -5.79 20.12 9.07
N ASP A 36 -5.51 19.50 7.91
CA ASP A 36 -4.15 19.23 7.41
C ASP A 36 -3.29 20.50 7.27
N GLN A 37 -3.92 21.67 7.05
CA GLN A 37 -3.22 22.94 6.92
C GLN A 37 -2.78 23.54 8.27
N PHE A 38 -3.34 23.07 9.39
CA PHE A 38 -3.11 23.60 10.74
C PHE A 38 -2.44 22.60 11.66
N THR A 39 -2.38 21.33 11.28
CA THR A 39 -1.91 20.25 12.13
C THR A 39 -0.60 19.67 11.60
N VAL A 40 0.35 19.46 12.50
CA VAL A 40 1.64 18.81 12.25
C VAL A 40 1.67 17.50 13.04
N LEU A 41 2.11 16.42 12.40
CA LEU A 41 2.39 15.16 13.07
C LEU A 41 3.81 15.22 13.64
N VAL A 42 3.92 15.16 14.95
CA VAL A 42 5.18 15.09 15.68
C VAL A 42 5.44 13.63 16.06
N ARG A 43 6.64 13.12 15.75
CA ARG A 43 7.06 11.75 16.05
C ARG A 43 8.40 11.74 16.80
N ASN A 44 8.62 10.65 17.53
CA ASN A 44 9.83 10.43 18.31
C ASN A 44 10.06 11.54 19.35
N VAL A 45 9.01 11.83 20.12
CA VAL A 45 9.09 12.65 21.32
C VAL A 45 10.01 11.92 22.32
N PRO A 46 11.05 12.58 22.86
CA PRO A 46 11.94 11.96 23.82
C PRO A 46 11.16 11.54 25.08
N PRO A 47 11.47 10.38 25.67
CA PRO A 47 10.84 9.97 26.92
C PRO A 47 11.32 10.86 28.07
N ASP A 48 10.37 11.35 28.85
CA ASP A 48 10.63 12.06 30.09
C ASP A 48 10.19 11.17 31.28
N PRO A 49 11.00 11.03 32.35
CA PRO A 49 10.62 10.23 33.51
C PRO A 49 9.52 10.87 34.37
N ASP A 50 9.40 12.20 34.34
CA ASP A 50 8.54 12.96 35.25
C ASP A 50 7.25 13.43 34.56
N GLU A 51 7.30 13.68 33.25
CA GLU A 51 6.17 14.19 32.46
C GLU A 51 5.52 13.13 31.54
N SER A 52 4.21 13.24 31.34
CA SER A 52 3.53 12.51 30.28
C SER A 52 3.86 13.08 28.89
N VAL A 53 3.74 12.25 27.84
CA VAL A 53 3.95 12.71 26.45
C VAL A 53 3.09 13.93 26.09
N SER A 54 1.90 14.05 26.68
CA SER A 54 1.03 15.21 26.45
C SER A 54 1.61 16.48 27.04
N GLU A 55 2.08 16.42 28.30
CA GLU A 55 2.68 17.55 29.01
C GLU A 55 4.00 17.96 28.37
N THR A 56 4.86 17.01 28.01
CA THR A 56 6.13 17.29 27.34
C THR A 56 5.93 17.99 25.99
N VAL A 57 4.93 17.54 25.20
CA VAL A 57 4.58 18.20 23.94
C VAL A 57 4.03 19.60 24.19
N GLU A 58 3.13 19.76 25.17
CA GLU A 58 2.57 21.06 25.51
C GLU A 58 3.65 22.05 25.96
N HIS A 59 4.51 21.65 26.90
CA HIS A 59 5.63 22.46 27.38
C HIS A 59 6.57 22.84 26.24
N PHE A 60 6.96 21.88 25.39
CA PHE A 60 7.86 22.13 24.25
C PHE A 60 7.28 23.16 23.27
N PHE A 61 6.00 23.05 22.91
CA PHE A 61 5.39 23.96 21.93
C PHE A 61 4.97 25.30 22.53
N LEU A 62 4.67 25.38 23.84
CA LEU A 62 4.44 26.66 24.50
C LEU A 62 5.73 27.49 24.60
N VAL A 63 6.88 26.85 24.83
CA VAL A 63 8.17 27.56 24.90
C VAL A 63 8.66 27.98 23.51
N ASN A 64 8.59 27.08 22.52
CA ASN A 64 9.17 27.35 21.19
C ASN A 64 8.20 28.05 20.23
N HIS A 65 6.88 27.89 20.40
CA HIS A 65 5.84 28.41 19.50
C HIS A 65 4.67 29.08 20.27
N PRO A 66 4.94 30.00 21.22
CA PRO A 66 3.96 30.50 22.20
C PRO A 66 2.70 31.11 21.55
N ASP A 67 2.88 31.94 20.52
CA ASP A 67 1.77 32.68 19.91
C ASP A 67 0.91 31.79 18.99
N THR A 68 1.51 30.74 18.44
CA THR A 68 0.89 29.96 17.37
C THR A 68 0.35 28.61 17.84
N TYR A 69 0.82 28.07 18.96
CA TYR A 69 0.31 26.81 19.53
C TYR A 69 -1.18 26.92 19.89
N LEU A 70 -1.95 25.87 19.57
CA LEU A 70 -3.39 25.77 19.90
C LEU A 70 -3.67 24.61 20.84
N THR A 71 -3.35 23.38 20.42
CA THR A 71 -3.66 22.16 21.17
C THR A 71 -2.89 20.98 20.59
N ASN A 72 -2.72 19.92 21.38
CA ASN A 72 -2.14 18.66 20.98
C ASN A 72 -3.10 17.49 21.21
N GLN A 73 -2.98 16.46 20.37
CA GLN A 73 -3.68 15.19 20.52
C GLN A 73 -2.66 14.06 20.43
N VAL A 74 -2.42 13.39 21.55
CA VAL A 74 -1.47 12.28 21.60
C VAL A 74 -2.02 11.05 20.86
N VAL A 75 -1.12 10.32 20.21
CA VAL A 75 -1.43 9.09 19.48
C VAL A 75 -1.46 7.90 20.46
N CYS A 76 -2.57 7.17 20.46
CA CYS A 76 -2.71 5.94 21.24
C CYS A 76 -2.61 4.69 20.35
N ASN A 77 -1.99 3.64 20.87
CA ASN A 77 -1.97 2.32 20.28
C ASN A 77 -3.34 1.62 20.44
N ALA A 78 -4.25 1.94 19.53
CA ALA A 78 -5.60 1.38 19.48
C ALA A 78 -5.73 0.21 18.48
N ASN A 79 -4.64 -0.47 18.12
CA ASN A 79 -4.65 -1.49 17.05
C ASN A 79 -5.58 -2.68 17.36
N LYS A 80 -5.55 -3.17 18.60
CA LYS A 80 -6.46 -4.26 19.05
C LYS A 80 -7.92 -3.80 19.05
N LEU A 81 -8.19 -2.62 19.60
CA LEU A 81 -9.51 -2.00 19.60
C LEU A 81 -10.06 -1.81 18.18
N ALA A 82 -9.24 -1.29 17.25
CA ALA A 82 -9.62 -1.11 15.85
C ALA A 82 -9.95 -2.45 15.16
N LYS A 83 -9.20 -3.52 15.48
CA LYS A 83 -9.46 -4.88 14.98
C LYS A 83 -10.82 -5.39 15.47
N LEU A 84 -11.14 -5.23 16.75
CA LEU A 84 -12.43 -5.64 17.33
C LEU A 84 -13.59 -4.85 16.73
N VAL A 85 -13.46 -3.52 16.59
CA VAL A 85 -14.48 -2.68 15.95
C VAL A 85 -14.70 -3.09 14.49
N LYS A 86 -13.64 -3.41 13.75
CA LYS A 86 -13.75 -3.91 12.36
C LYS A 86 -14.47 -5.28 12.31
N GLN A 87 -14.18 -6.17 13.25
CA GLN A 87 -14.86 -7.46 13.36
C GLN A 87 -16.35 -7.28 13.68
N ARG A 88 -16.69 -6.38 14.63
CA ARG A 88 -18.08 -6.05 14.95
C ARG A 88 -18.84 -5.52 13.74
N LYS A 89 -18.26 -4.57 12.99
CA LYS A 89 -18.86 -4.06 11.73
C LYS A 89 -19.07 -5.16 10.70
N LYS A 90 -18.11 -6.08 10.53
CA LYS A 90 -18.28 -7.22 9.62
C LYS A 90 -19.44 -8.13 10.06
N LYS A 91 -19.56 -8.39 11.36
CA LYS A 91 -20.66 -9.19 11.92
C LYS A 91 -22.01 -8.48 11.79
N GLN A 92 -22.05 -7.16 11.96
CA GLN A 92 -23.24 -6.34 11.70
C GLN A 92 -23.69 -6.48 10.23
N ASN A 93 -22.79 -6.35 9.26
CA ASN A 93 -23.14 -6.52 7.85
C ASN A 93 -23.73 -7.91 7.55
N TRP A 94 -23.24 -8.96 8.22
CA TRP A 94 -23.81 -10.31 8.10
C TRP A 94 -25.20 -10.41 8.75
N LEU A 95 -25.38 -9.80 9.91
CA LEU A 95 -26.69 -9.71 10.57
C LEU A 95 -27.70 -9.00 9.66
N ASP A 96 -27.33 -7.85 9.10
CA ASP A 96 -28.18 -7.10 8.17
C ASP A 96 -28.55 -7.97 6.95
N TYR A 97 -27.58 -8.72 6.40
CA TYR A 97 -27.83 -9.67 5.31
C TYR A 97 -28.87 -10.75 5.68
N TYR A 98 -28.73 -11.38 6.86
CA TYR A 98 -29.66 -12.42 7.31
C TYR A 98 -31.04 -11.88 7.67
N GLN A 99 -31.11 -10.69 8.27
CA GLN A 99 -32.37 -10.00 8.53
C GLN A 99 -33.09 -9.65 7.23
N LEU A 100 -32.40 -9.08 6.24
CA LEU A 100 -32.97 -8.81 4.92
C LEU A 100 -33.45 -10.07 4.22
N LYS A 101 -32.72 -11.19 4.37
CA LYS A 101 -33.11 -12.49 3.82
C LYS A 101 -34.39 -13.01 4.48
N TYR A 102 -34.52 -12.84 5.80
CA TYR A 102 -35.73 -13.23 6.54
C TYR A 102 -36.92 -12.33 6.19
N SER A 103 -36.75 -11.00 6.15
CA SER A 103 -37.81 -10.05 5.79
C SER A 103 -38.38 -10.29 4.38
N ARG A 104 -37.57 -10.81 3.45
CA ARG A 104 -38.04 -11.20 2.10
C ARG A 104 -38.83 -12.51 2.09
N ASN A 105 -38.55 -13.41 3.02
CA ASN A 105 -39.21 -14.71 3.11
C ASN A 105 -39.45 -15.08 4.58
N ASN A 106 -40.59 -14.63 5.10
CA ASN A 106 -40.95 -14.78 6.51
C ASN A 106 -41.26 -16.24 6.93
N ALA A 107 -41.32 -17.18 5.99
CA ALA A 107 -41.75 -18.55 6.26
C ALA A 107 -40.76 -19.34 7.12
N GLN A 108 -39.44 -19.08 7.00
CA GLN A 108 -38.42 -19.81 7.76
C GLN A 108 -37.26 -18.90 8.16
N ARG A 109 -36.83 -19.02 9.42
CA ARG A 109 -35.64 -18.31 9.91
C ARG A 109 -34.35 -18.84 9.26
N PRO A 110 -33.41 -17.96 8.88
CA PRO A 110 -32.18 -18.39 8.23
C PRO A 110 -31.28 -19.14 9.21
N ILE A 111 -31.00 -20.41 8.88
CA ILE A 111 -30.08 -21.26 9.64
C ILE A 111 -28.70 -21.18 9.01
N MET A 112 -27.65 -21.09 9.84
CA MET A 112 -26.27 -21.24 9.39
C MET A 112 -25.55 -22.36 10.15
N LYS A 113 -24.43 -22.83 9.59
CA LYS A 113 -23.50 -23.72 10.28
C LYS A 113 -22.27 -22.93 10.73
N THR A 114 -21.75 -23.25 11.91
CA THR A 114 -20.67 -22.48 12.55
C THR A 114 -19.24 -22.78 12.02
N GLY A 115 -19.04 -23.85 11.26
CA GLY A 115 -17.72 -24.31 10.84
C GLY A 115 -17.23 -23.73 9.50
N PHE A 116 -16.15 -24.33 9.00
CA PHE A 116 -15.41 -23.84 7.84
C PHE A 116 -16.30 -23.63 6.60
N LEU A 117 -16.32 -22.40 6.07
CA LEU A 117 -17.11 -21.97 4.91
C LEU A 117 -18.62 -22.28 5.01
N GLY A 118 -19.16 -22.51 6.20
CA GLY A 118 -20.57 -22.90 6.40
C GLY A 118 -20.89 -24.36 6.05
N LEU A 119 -19.87 -25.20 5.84
CA LEU A 119 -20.04 -26.60 5.42
C LEU A 119 -20.19 -27.56 6.62
N CYS A 120 -19.39 -27.35 7.66
CA CYS A 120 -19.33 -28.18 8.86
C CYS A 120 -19.88 -27.43 10.10
N GLY A 121 -20.25 -28.15 11.17
CA GLY A 121 -20.64 -27.56 12.45
C GLY A 121 -22.14 -27.64 12.77
N LYS A 122 -22.49 -27.14 13.97
CA LYS A 122 -23.86 -27.14 14.49
C LYS A 122 -24.73 -26.16 13.69
N LYS A 123 -25.96 -26.56 13.40
CA LYS A 123 -26.99 -25.70 12.81
C LYS A 123 -27.52 -24.76 13.90
N VAL A 124 -27.38 -23.46 13.68
CA VAL A 124 -27.83 -22.41 14.61
C VAL A 124 -28.61 -21.35 13.86
N ASP A 125 -29.52 -20.65 14.54
CA ASP A 125 -30.17 -19.46 14.00
C ASP A 125 -29.08 -18.40 13.73
N ALA A 126 -28.98 -17.97 12.47
CA ALA A 126 -27.95 -17.04 12.05
C ALA A 126 -28.14 -15.65 12.68
N ILE A 127 -29.39 -15.22 12.89
CA ILE A 127 -29.68 -13.88 13.45
C ILE A 127 -29.28 -13.85 14.91
N GLU A 128 -29.81 -14.77 15.71
CA GLU A 128 -29.54 -14.85 17.15
C GLU A 128 -28.03 -15.06 17.43
N HIS A 129 -27.36 -15.91 16.66
CA HIS A 129 -25.92 -16.10 16.79
C HIS A 129 -25.14 -14.82 16.51
N HIS A 130 -25.47 -14.09 15.45
CA HIS A 130 -24.78 -12.83 15.13
C HIS A 130 -25.08 -11.74 16.16
N GLU A 131 -26.30 -11.66 16.69
CA GLU A 131 -26.66 -10.75 17.78
C GLU A 131 -25.84 -11.04 19.05
N ALA A 132 -25.75 -12.32 19.44
CA ALA A 132 -24.95 -12.74 20.59
C ALA A 132 -23.45 -12.42 20.42
N GLU A 133 -22.89 -12.68 19.24
CA GLU A 133 -21.50 -12.34 18.89
C GLU A 133 -21.25 -10.83 18.90
N ILE A 134 -22.19 -10.02 18.39
CA ILE A 134 -22.10 -8.55 18.45
C ILE A 134 -22.16 -8.07 19.90
N GLY A 135 -23.01 -8.67 20.73
CA GLY A 135 -23.09 -8.40 22.17
C GLY A 135 -21.76 -8.69 22.87
N LYS A 136 -21.16 -9.85 22.61
CA LYS A 136 -19.83 -10.23 23.13
C LYS A 136 -18.74 -9.26 22.69
N LEU A 137 -18.65 -8.97 21.39
CA LEU A 137 -17.67 -8.03 20.84
C LEU A 137 -17.86 -6.62 21.40
N SER A 138 -19.10 -6.19 21.68
CA SER A 138 -19.37 -4.87 22.25
C SER A 138 -18.86 -4.75 23.69
N LYS A 139 -18.96 -5.82 24.49
CA LYS A 139 -18.35 -5.89 25.83
C LYS A 139 -16.82 -5.83 25.74
N GLU A 140 -16.21 -6.67 24.89
CA GLU A 140 -14.75 -6.66 24.69
C GLU A 140 -14.22 -5.30 24.19
N ILE A 141 -14.99 -4.60 23.34
CA ILE A 141 -14.66 -3.25 22.87
C ILE A 141 -14.69 -2.23 24.01
N ALA A 142 -15.67 -2.32 24.91
CA ALA A 142 -15.77 -1.42 26.06
C ALA A 142 -14.58 -1.64 27.02
N GLU A 143 -14.25 -2.90 27.30
CA GLU A 143 -13.10 -3.28 28.12
C GLU A 143 -11.76 -2.82 27.52
N GLU A 144 -11.55 -3.04 26.20
CA GLU A 144 -10.38 -2.51 25.49
C GLU A 144 -10.26 -1.00 25.62
N ARG A 145 -11.38 -0.29 25.43
CA ARG A 145 -11.39 1.16 25.38
C ARG A 145 -10.96 1.75 26.71
N GLU A 146 -11.41 1.16 27.81
CA GLU A 146 -10.98 1.57 29.15
C GLU A 146 -9.52 1.20 29.43
N ARG A 147 -9.04 0.03 28.94
CA ARG A 147 -7.61 -0.30 29.04
C ARG A 147 -6.73 0.70 28.31
N VAL A 148 -7.07 1.05 27.06
CA VAL A 148 -6.26 1.97 26.24
C VAL A 148 -6.19 3.38 26.85
N LYS A 149 -7.24 3.84 27.54
CA LYS A 149 -7.22 5.13 28.25
C LYS A 149 -6.34 5.12 29.50
N LYS A 150 -6.31 4.00 30.24
CA LYS A 150 -5.62 3.88 31.53
C LYS A 150 -4.17 3.44 31.39
N ASP A 151 -3.83 2.73 30.32
CA ASP A 151 -2.50 2.14 30.12
C ASP A 151 -1.52 3.18 29.56
N PRO A 152 -0.52 3.65 30.33
CA PRO A 152 0.47 4.59 29.83
C PRO A 152 1.33 3.98 28.71
N LYS A 153 1.49 2.64 28.67
CA LYS A 153 2.25 1.97 27.60
C LYS A 153 1.52 1.99 26.25
N ALA A 154 0.21 2.26 26.26
CA ALA A 154 -0.56 2.43 25.05
C ALA A 154 -0.34 3.83 24.43
N ILE A 155 0.20 4.78 25.17
CA ILE A 155 0.53 6.13 24.68
C ILE A 155 1.83 6.05 23.89
N MET A 156 1.80 6.49 22.64
CA MET A 156 2.97 6.47 21.77
C MET A 156 3.71 7.81 21.86
N PRO A 157 5.04 7.83 21.65
CA PRO A 157 5.83 9.07 21.57
C PRO A 157 5.58 9.81 20.25
N ALA A 158 4.31 10.09 19.96
CA ALA A 158 3.83 10.78 18.77
C ALA A 158 2.54 11.54 19.10
N ALA A 159 2.39 12.73 18.54
CA ALA A 159 1.23 13.58 18.74
C ALA A 159 0.89 14.38 17.49
N PHE A 160 -0.39 14.68 17.31
CA PHE A 160 -0.85 15.68 16.36
C PHE A 160 -0.90 17.03 17.07
N VAL A 161 -0.09 17.98 16.62
CA VAL A 161 -0.01 19.32 17.19
C VAL A 161 -0.69 20.29 16.24
N SER A 162 -1.69 21.02 16.74
CA SER A 162 -2.45 21.98 15.96
C SER A 162 -2.05 23.40 16.33
N PHE A 163 -2.02 24.26 15.32
CA PHE A 163 -1.64 25.66 15.42
C PHE A 163 -2.83 26.58 15.09
N LYS A 164 -2.84 27.78 15.66
CA LYS A 164 -3.85 28.83 15.40
C LYS A 164 -3.79 29.34 13.97
N SER A 165 -2.62 29.32 13.35
CA SER A 165 -2.38 29.81 11.99
C SER A 165 -1.73 28.76 11.09
N ARG A 166 -2.06 28.80 9.78
CA ARG A 166 -1.43 27.95 8.76
C ARG A 166 0.08 28.20 8.66
N TRP A 167 0.48 29.46 8.85
CA TRP A 167 1.87 29.87 8.84
C TRP A 167 2.65 29.20 9.99
N GLY A 168 2.10 29.17 11.21
CA GLY A 168 2.74 28.51 12.35
C GLY A 168 2.95 27.01 12.10
N ALA A 169 1.92 26.33 11.58
CA ALA A 169 2.04 24.93 11.16
C ALA A 169 3.10 24.74 10.06
N ALA A 170 3.16 25.64 9.07
CA ALA A 170 4.12 25.57 7.98
C ALA A 170 5.58 25.74 8.45
N VAL A 171 5.81 26.65 9.39
CA VAL A 171 7.13 26.87 10.01
C VAL A 171 7.54 25.65 10.81
N CYS A 172 6.66 25.13 11.67
CA CYS A 172 6.92 23.94 12.46
C CYS A 172 7.24 22.71 11.58
N ALA A 173 6.44 22.45 10.54
CA ALA A 173 6.62 21.28 9.68
C ALA A 173 7.91 21.30 8.83
N GLN A 174 8.52 22.47 8.61
CA GLN A 174 9.70 22.64 7.74
C GLN A 174 11.00 22.89 8.49
N THR A 175 10.94 23.16 9.80
CA THR A 175 12.12 23.49 10.61
C THR A 175 12.52 22.31 11.50
N GLN A 176 13.83 22.14 11.68
CA GLN A 176 14.36 21.18 12.64
C GLN A 176 14.13 21.73 14.06
N GLN A 177 13.41 20.97 14.88
CA GLN A 177 12.96 21.43 16.21
C GLN A 177 14.01 21.31 17.31
N SER A 178 14.94 20.36 17.19
CA SER A 178 15.93 20.04 18.23
C SER A 178 17.32 19.77 17.64
N ARG A 179 18.34 19.76 18.51
CA ARG A 179 19.74 19.47 18.13
C ARG A 179 19.92 18.05 17.55
N ASP A 180 19.17 17.08 18.03
CA ASP A 180 19.19 15.71 17.53
C ASP A 180 18.19 15.56 16.37
N PRO A 181 18.66 15.31 15.13
CA PRO A 181 17.81 15.19 13.95
C PRO A 181 16.87 13.97 13.98
N THR A 182 17.02 13.08 14.96
CA THR A 182 16.13 11.93 15.12
C THR A 182 15.00 12.17 16.12
N SER A 183 15.09 13.21 16.94
CA SER A 183 14.07 13.57 17.95
C SER A 183 13.14 14.67 17.42
N TRP A 184 11.93 14.77 17.97
CA TRP A 184 10.95 15.83 17.62
C TRP A 184 10.71 15.97 16.10
N LEU A 185 10.55 14.83 15.43
CA LEU A 185 10.38 14.77 13.98
C LEU A 185 9.01 15.32 13.59
N THR A 186 9.01 16.45 12.89
CA THR A 186 7.79 17.12 12.41
C THR A 186 7.52 16.78 10.95
N GLU A 187 6.32 16.31 10.67
CA GLU A 187 5.82 16.08 9.31
C GLU A 187 4.44 16.72 9.16
N TRP A 188 4.09 17.18 7.95
CA TRP A 188 2.73 17.62 7.66
C TRP A 188 1.73 16.51 8.01
N ALA A 189 0.76 16.80 8.87
CA ALA A 189 -0.25 15.81 9.19
C ALA A 189 -1.13 15.57 7.95
N PRO A 190 -1.31 14.31 7.52
CA PRO A 190 -2.27 14.03 6.46
C PRO A 190 -3.69 14.33 6.97
N GLU A 191 -4.62 14.54 6.04
CA GLU A 191 -6.02 14.70 6.37
C GLU A 191 -6.52 13.49 7.22
N PRO A 192 -7.41 13.68 8.21
CA PRO A 192 -7.86 12.59 9.09
C PRO A 192 -8.37 11.34 8.35
N CYS A 193 -8.95 11.52 7.16
CA CYS A 193 -9.40 10.45 6.28
C CYS A 193 -8.25 9.70 5.59
N ASP A 194 -7.13 10.37 5.34
CA ASP A 194 -5.91 9.85 4.72
C ASP A 194 -4.93 9.24 5.75
N VAL A 195 -5.09 9.51 7.04
CA VAL A 195 -4.30 8.87 8.11
C VAL A 195 -4.48 7.35 8.08
N TYR A 196 -3.36 6.63 8.03
CA TYR A 196 -3.29 5.19 8.21
C TYR A 196 -2.91 4.83 9.64
N TRP A 197 -3.91 4.86 10.53
CA TRP A 197 -3.79 4.63 11.97
C TRP A 197 -2.95 3.41 12.40
N PRO A 198 -3.01 2.23 11.74
CA PRO A 198 -2.27 1.05 12.19
C PRO A 198 -0.75 1.21 12.24
N ASN A 199 -0.20 2.16 11.48
CA ASN A 199 1.24 2.39 11.37
C ASN A 199 1.78 3.48 12.28
N LEU A 200 0.92 4.29 12.90
CA LEU A 200 1.37 5.34 13.83
C LEU A 200 2.04 4.78 15.11
N PRO A 201 1.60 3.64 15.68
CA PRO A 201 2.25 3.03 16.85
C PRO A 201 3.59 2.33 16.57
N ILE A 202 4.15 2.45 15.36
CA ILE A 202 5.42 1.81 15.01
C ILE A 202 6.57 2.70 15.51
N PRO A 203 7.48 2.17 16.36
CA PRO A 203 8.60 2.95 16.86
C PRO A 203 9.56 3.33 15.73
N TYR A 204 10.07 4.56 15.77
CA TYR A 204 10.87 5.14 14.70
C TYR A 204 12.08 4.28 14.31
N VAL A 205 12.81 3.77 15.32
CA VAL A 205 13.99 2.90 15.12
C VAL A 205 13.66 1.64 14.29
N SER A 206 12.46 1.08 14.47
CA SER A 206 12.04 -0.11 13.73
C SER A 206 11.70 0.16 12.27
N LEU A 207 11.43 1.41 11.88
CA LEU A 207 11.09 1.77 10.51
C LEU A 207 12.25 1.49 9.56
N ALA A 208 13.48 1.77 9.97
CA ALA A 208 14.67 1.50 9.14
C ALA A 208 14.80 0.00 8.83
N ILE A 209 14.66 -0.86 9.86
CA ILE A 209 14.72 -2.31 9.72
C ILE A 209 13.58 -2.83 8.83
N ARG A 210 12.34 -2.36 9.06
CA ARG A 210 11.17 -2.75 8.24
C ARG A 210 11.35 -2.38 6.77
N ARG A 211 11.90 -1.19 6.49
CA ARG A 211 12.20 -0.73 5.12
C ARG A 211 13.29 -1.57 4.47
N LEU A 212 14.34 -1.93 5.21
CA LEU A 212 15.38 -2.84 4.73
C LEU A 212 14.83 -4.23 4.39
N ILE A 213 14.05 -4.82 5.30
CA ILE A 213 13.40 -6.12 5.08
C ILE A 213 12.52 -6.07 3.82
N MET A 214 11.71 -5.02 3.67
CA MET A 214 10.84 -4.88 2.50
C MET A 214 11.59 -4.59 1.20
N ALA A 215 12.75 -3.95 1.26
CA ALA A 215 13.63 -3.78 0.10
C ALA A 215 14.23 -5.12 -0.34
N VAL A 216 14.72 -5.93 0.60
CA VAL A 216 15.23 -7.30 0.33
C VAL A 216 14.11 -8.21 -0.19
N ALA A 217 12.93 -8.18 0.43
CA ALA A 217 11.77 -8.93 -0.03
C ALA A 217 11.33 -8.50 -1.44
N PHE A 218 11.43 -7.21 -1.76
CA PHE A 218 11.13 -6.70 -3.11
C PHE A 218 12.13 -7.20 -4.14
N PHE A 219 13.43 -7.26 -3.79
CA PHE A 219 14.45 -7.84 -4.65
C PHE A 219 14.17 -9.31 -4.98
N PHE A 220 13.83 -10.13 -3.97
CA PHE A 220 13.46 -11.53 -4.21
C PHE A 220 12.16 -11.64 -5.01
N LEU A 221 11.16 -10.80 -4.73
CA LEU A 221 9.93 -10.75 -5.52
C LEU A 221 10.25 -10.49 -6.99
N THR A 222 11.12 -9.51 -7.29
CA THR A 222 11.52 -9.23 -8.67
C THR A 222 12.23 -10.41 -9.31
N PHE A 223 13.19 -11.01 -8.60
CA PHE A 223 13.98 -12.13 -9.09
C PHE A 223 13.12 -13.37 -9.39
N PHE A 224 12.28 -13.81 -8.45
CA PHE A 224 11.43 -14.99 -8.65
C PHE A 224 10.34 -14.77 -9.69
N PHE A 225 9.88 -13.53 -9.90
CA PHE A 225 8.91 -13.21 -10.96
C PHE A 225 9.49 -13.26 -12.38
N MET A 226 10.81 -13.34 -12.54
CA MET A 226 11.42 -13.61 -13.85
C MET A 226 11.01 -14.98 -14.40
N ILE A 227 10.79 -15.98 -13.54
CA ILE A 227 10.47 -17.36 -13.95
C ILE A 227 9.09 -17.43 -14.66
N PRO A 228 7.99 -16.91 -14.07
CA PRO A 228 6.71 -16.83 -14.77
C PRO A 228 6.78 -16.04 -16.07
N ILE A 229 7.54 -14.95 -16.12
CA ILE A 229 7.65 -14.11 -17.33
C ILE A 229 8.38 -14.86 -18.43
N ALA A 230 9.51 -15.49 -18.12
CA ALA A 230 10.23 -16.34 -19.07
C ALA A 230 9.34 -17.48 -19.58
N SER A 231 8.48 -18.04 -18.72
CA SER A 231 7.52 -19.08 -19.10
C SER A 231 6.44 -18.54 -20.07
N VAL A 232 5.91 -17.33 -19.82
CA VAL A 232 4.96 -16.67 -20.74
C VAL A 232 5.62 -16.38 -22.09
N GLN A 233 6.87 -15.91 -22.08
CA GLN A 233 7.64 -15.66 -23.32
C GLN A 233 7.96 -16.97 -24.06
N ALA A 234 8.29 -18.05 -23.35
CA ALA A 234 8.48 -19.36 -23.96
C ALA A 234 7.19 -19.88 -24.61
N LEU A 235 6.04 -19.73 -23.94
CA LEU A 235 4.72 -20.08 -24.49
C LEU A 235 4.29 -19.17 -25.65
N ALA A 236 4.83 -17.95 -25.73
CA ALA A 236 4.64 -17.03 -26.85
C ALA A 236 5.35 -17.50 -28.12
N SER A 237 6.43 -18.29 -27.99
CA SER A 237 7.16 -18.86 -29.12
C SER A 237 6.44 -20.11 -29.66
N ILE A 238 6.32 -20.21 -30.99
CA ILE A 238 5.69 -21.36 -31.65
C ILE A 238 6.44 -22.66 -31.32
N GLU A 239 7.77 -22.60 -31.35
CA GLU A 239 8.64 -23.75 -31.04
C GLU A 239 8.45 -24.24 -29.59
N GLY A 240 8.29 -23.31 -28.64
CA GLY A 240 7.99 -23.63 -27.25
C GLY A 240 6.61 -24.28 -27.07
N LEU A 241 5.60 -23.78 -27.77
CA LEU A 241 4.23 -24.31 -27.68
C LEU A 241 4.10 -25.71 -28.31
N GLU A 242 4.75 -25.94 -29.45
CA GLU A 242 4.79 -27.25 -30.12
C GLU A 242 5.49 -28.33 -29.28
N LYS A 243 6.46 -27.93 -28.45
CA LYS A 243 7.21 -28.82 -27.56
C LYS A 243 6.43 -29.15 -26.28
N VAL A 244 5.73 -28.17 -25.70
CA VAL A 244 4.98 -28.35 -24.43
C VAL A 244 3.61 -29.01 -24.66
N ALA A 245 2.94 -28.72 -25.77
CA ALA A 245 1.61 -29.24 -26.06
C ALA A 245 1.51 -29.79 -27.51
N PRO A 246 2.07 -30.98 -27.79
CA PRO A 246 2.12 -31.55 -29.13
C PRO A 246 0.73 -31.86 -29.73
N PHE A 247 -0.31 -31.98 -28.90
CA PHE A 247 -1.70 -32.19 -29.34
C PHE A 247 -2.34 -30.95 -29.97
N LEU A 248 -1.77 -29.75 -29.76
CA LEU A 248 -2.25 -28.50 -30.36
C LEU A 248 -1.72 -28.26 -31.78
N LYS A 249 -0.78 -29.08 -32.28
CA LYS A 249 -0.19 -28.94 -33.62
C LYS A 249 -1.21 -28.75 -34.76
N PRO A 250 -2.30 -29.54 -34.87
CA PRO A 250 -3.28 -29.38 -35.95
C PRO A 250 -4.04 -28.03 -35.90
N ILE A 251 -4.16 -27.44 -34.71
CA ILE A 251 -4.87 -26.19 -34.45
C ILE A 251 -3.93 -24.99 -34.64
N ILE A 252 -2.64 -25.14 -34.29
CA ILE A 252 -1.59 -24.12 -34.43
C ILE A 252 -1.24 -23.86 -35.92
N ASP A 253 -1.39 -24.85 -36.80
CA ASP A 253 -1.11 -24.69 -38.24
C ASP A 253 -2.11 -23.79 -38.98
N MET A 254 -3.26 -23.46 -38.37
CA MET A 254 -4.18 -22.47 -38.93
C MET A 254 -3.58 -21.06 -38.83
N LYS A 255 -3.26 -20.45 -39.98
CA LYS A 255 -2.63 -19.10 -40.08
C LYS A 255 -3.26 -18.04 -39.17
N PHE A 256 -4.59 -18.04 -39.05
CA PHE A 256 -5.31 -17.11 -38.16
C PHE A 256 -5.04 -17.38 -36.68
N ILE A 257 -5.15 -18.64 -36.24
CA ILE A 257 -4.95 -19.04 -34.84
C ILE A 257 -3.49 -18.83 -34.43
N LYS A 258 -2.53 -19.11 -35.33
CA LYS A 258 -1.11 -18.83 -35.13
C LYS A 258 -0.83 -17.37 -34.81
N SER A 259 -1.42 -16.45 -35.60
CA SER A 259 -1.25 -15.00 -35.39
C SER A 259 -1.90 -14.52 -34.08
N VAL A 260 -3.08 -15.05 -33.74
CA VAL A 260 -3.77 -14.73 -32.47
C VAL A 260 -2.97 -15.22 -31.26
N ILE A 261 -2.43 -16.44 -31.32
CA ILE A 261 -1.65 -17.02 -30.23
C ILE A 261 -0.35 -16.25 -30.03
N GLN A 262 0.39 -15.91 -31.09
CA GLN A 262 1.65 -15.16 -30.93
C GLN A 262 1.42 -13.70 -30.51
N GLY A 263 0.35 -13.06 -30.99
CA GLY A 263 0.12 -11.63 -30.76
C GLY A 263 -0.62 -11.30 -29.46
N ILE A 264 -1.61 -12.12 -29.07
CA ILE A 264 -2.56 -11.76 -27.99
C ILE A 264 -2.31 -12.57 -26.72
N LEU A 265 -2.00 -13.86 -26.85
CA LEU A 265 -1.85 -14.76 -25.70
C LEU A 265 -0.78 -14.30 -24.69
N PRO A 266 0.41 -13.83 -25.09
CA PRO A 266 1.45 -13.44 -24.15
C PRO A 266 1.05 -12.20 -23.37
N GLY A 267 0.41 -11.23 -24.03
CA GLY A 267 -0.11 -10.02 -23.40
C GLY A 267 -1.21 -10.32 -22.38
N LEU A 268 -2.14 -11.23 -22.72
CA LEU A 268 -3.20 -11.64 -21.81
C LEU A 268 -2.66 -12.42 -20.60
N ALA A 269 -1.75 -13.37 -20.84
CA ALA A 269 -1.11 -14.16 -19.79
C ALA A 269 -0.31 -13.25 -18.84
N LEU A 270 0.51 -12.33 -19.37
CA LEU A 270 1.25 -11.37 -18.58
C LEU A 270 0.32 -10.50 -17.73
N LYS A 271 -0.78 -10.01 -18.30
CA LYS A 271 -1.78 -9.21 -17.57
C LYS A 271 -2.41 -10.00 -16.40
N LEU A 272 -2.70 -11.29 -16.60
CA LEU A 272 -3.22 -12.16 -15.54
C LEU A 272 -2.22 -12.32 -14.39
N PHE A 273 -0.92 -12.44 -14.66
CA PHE A 273 0.10 -12.46 -13.61
C PHE A 273 0.22 -11.12 -12.88
N LEU A 274 0.11 -10.01 -13.62
CA LEU A 274 0.25 -8.66 -13.05
C LEU A 274 -0.95 -8.22 -12.20
N ILE A 275 -2.13 -8.85 -12.29
CA ILE A 275 -3.32 -8.41 -11.55
C ILE A 275 -3.17 -8.53 -10.02
N PHE A 276 -2.42 -9.54 -9.56
CA PHE A 276 -2.18 -9.78 -8.14
C PHE A 276 -1.07 -8.90 -7.57
N LEU A 277 -0.18 -8.40 -8.43
CA LEU A 277 1.03 -7.71 -8.02
C LEU A 277 0.75 -6.39 -7.25
N PRO A 278 -0.17 -5.50 -7.68
CA PRO A 278 -0.51 -4.30 -6.91
C PRO A 278 -0.96 -4.60 -5.48
N ALA A 279 -1.72 -5.69 -5.28
CA ALA A 279 -2.16 -6.10 -3.94
C ALA A 279 -0.97 -6.52 -3.06
N ILE A 280 -0.02 -7.29 -3.61
CA ILE A 280 1.21 -7.69 -2.91
C ILE A 280 2.05 -6.45 -2.56
N LEU A 281 2.29 -5.56 -3.52
CA LEU A 281 3.07 -4.35 -3.31
C LEU A 281 2.43 -3.40 -2.28
N MET A 282 1.09 -3.32 -2.26
CA MET A 282 0.34 -2.57 -1.26
C MET A 282 0.49 -3.17 0.15
N ILE A 283 0.52 -4.50 0.28
CA ILE A 283 0.78 -5.18 1.56
C ILE A 283 2.21 -4.87 2.03
N MET A 284 3.20 -4.92 1.14
CA MET A 284 4.59 -4.56 1.46
C MET A 284 4.72 -3.09 1.90
N ALA A 285 4.06 -2.17 1.20
CA ALA A 285 4.05 -0.76 1.56
C ALA A 285 3.42 -0.53 2.94
N LYS A 286 2.33 -1.24 3.27
CA LYS A 286 1.69 -1.17 4.60
C LYS A 286 2.66 -1.61 5.70
N PHE A 287 3.50 -2.62 5.46
CA PHE A 287 4.47 -3.10 6.44
C PHE A 287 5.64 -2.14 6.69
N GLU A 288 6.01 -1.30 5.71
CA GLU A 288 7.09 -0.29 5.84
C GLU A 288 6.79 0.80 6.88
N GLY A 289 5.53 0.98 7.27
CA GLY A 289 5.17 1.93 8.33
C GLY A 289 4.94 3.37 7.86
N PHE A 290 4.45 3.59 6.63
CA PHE A 290 3.99 4.92 6.22
C PHE A 290 2.70 5.31 6.95
N THR A 291 2.58 6.59 7.30
CA THR A 291 1.51 7.15 8.15
C THR A 291 0.29 7.61 7.36
N SER A 292 0.40 7.85 6.06
CA SER A 292 -0.71 8.24 5.18
C SER A 292 -1.00 7.20 4.09
N LYS A 293 -2.27 7.07 3.68
CA LYS A 293 -2.65 6.18 2.57
C LYS A 293 -2.10 6.70 1.25
N SER A 294 -2.11 8.01 1.05
CA SER A 294 -1.47 8.68 -0.09
C SER A 294 0.01 8.29 -0.26
N SER A 295 0.78 8.27 0.84
CA SER A 295 2.19 7.86 0.81
C SER A 295 2.35 6.37 0.53
N LEU A 296 1.47 5.53 1.09
CA LEU A 296 1.43 4.08 0.81
C LEU A 296 1.19 3.81 -0.67
N GLU A 297 0.21 4.48 -1.27
CA GLU A 297 -0.14 4.35 -2.69
C GLU A 297 1.01 4.83 -3.58
N ARG A 298 1.59 5.99 -3.28
CA ARG A 298 2.76 6.51 -4.00
C ARG A 298 3.92 5.52 -3.96
N ARG A 299 4.22 4.95 -2.78
CA ARG A 299 5.29 3.95 -2.61
C ARG A 299 5.00 2.66 -3.39
N ALA A 300 3.77 2.17 -3.32
CA ALA A 300 3.35 0.98 -4.07
C ALA A 300 3.45 1.21 -5.58
N ALA A 301 3.04 2.38 -6.07
CA ALA A 301 3.17 2.77 -7.47
C ALA A 301 4.63 2.88 -7.93
N THR A 302 5.51 3.49 -7.13
CA THR A 302 6.95 3.53 -7.45
C THR A 302 7.54 2.13 -7.56
N ARG A 303 7.21 1.22 -6.64
CA ARG A 303 7.67 -0.18 -6.73
C ARG A 303 7.08 -0.92 -7.92
N TYR A 304 5.82 -0.67 -8.25
CA TYR A 304 5.18 -1.26 -9.42
C TYR A 304 5.86 -0.79 -10.71
N TYR A 305 6.19 0.49 -10.81
CA TYR A 305 6.97 1.05 -11.91
C TYR A 305 8.35 0.39 -12.03
N LEU A 306 9.10 0.30 -10.93
CA LEU A 306 10.41 -0.37 -10.91
C LEU A 306 10.31 -1.85 -11.30
N PHE A 307 9.28 -2.54 -10.83
CA PHE A 307 9.01 -3.92 -11.21
C PHE A 307 8.75 -4.02 -12.72
N ASN A 308 7.89 -3.16 -13.29
CA ASN A 308 7.62 -3.18 -14.72
C ASN A 308 8.89 -2.89 -15.54
N LEU A 309 9.72 -1.94 -15.10
CA LEU A 309 10.99 -1.64 -15.76
C LEU A 309 11.93 -2.86 -15.78
N VAL A 310 12.13 -3.51 -14.63
CA VAL A 310 13.08 -4.63 -14.52
C VAL A 310 12.52 -5.91 -15.13
N ASN A 311 11.29 -6.29 -14.81
CA ASN A 311 10.76 -7.60 -15.17
C ASN A 311 10.01 -7.59 -16.51
N VAL A 312 9.14 -6.59 -16.72
CA VAL A 312 8.31 -6.55 -17.93
C VAL A 312 9.11 -6.01 -19.11
N PHE A 313 9.90 -4.96 -18.92
CA PHE A 313 10.71 -4.37 -19.99
C PHE A 313 12.06 -5.10 -20.14
N LEU A 314 12.99 -4.96 -19.19
CA LEU A 314 14.32 -5.57 -19.31
C LEU A 314 14.25 -7.11 -19.33
N GLY A 315 13.46 -7.71 -18.45
CA GLY A 315 13.33 -9.16 -18.35
C GLY A 315 12.76 -9.80 -19.62
N SER A 316 11.76 -9.18 -20.24
CA SER A 316 11.22 -9.64 -21.52
C SER A 316 12.22 -9.50 -22.67
N ILE A 317 12.98 -8.40 -22.72
CA ILE A 317 14.01 -8.19 -23.76
C ILE A 317 15.08 -9.27 -23.64
N VAL A 318 15.63 -9.46 -22.43
CA VAL A 318 16.71 -10.44 -22.19
C VAL A 318 16.22 -11.88 -22.41
N ALA A 319 15.04 -12.24 -21.90
CA ALA A 319 14.49 -13.58 -22.09
C ALA A 319 14.10 -13.84 -23.55
N GLY A 320 13.50 -12.85 -24.21
CA GLY A 320 13.14 -12.92 -25.63
C GLY A 320 14.38 -13.09 -26.51
N SER A 321 15.39 -12.23 -26.34
CA SER A 321 16.65 -12.35 -27.10
C SER A 321 17.36 -13.67 -26.83
N ALA A 322 17.37 -14.14 -25.58
CA ALA A 322 17.98 -15.42 -25.22
C ALA A 322 17.29 -16.62 -25.87
N LEU A 323 15.95 -16.59 -25.99
CA LEU A 323 15.17 -17.65 -26.64
C LEU A 323 15.31 -17.60 -28.17
N GLU A 324 15.23 -16.42 -28.78
CA GLU A 324 15.39 -16.24 -30.23
C GLU A 324 16.79 -16.67 -30.70
N GLN A 325 17.82 -16.31 -29.94
CA GLN A 325 19.21 -16.63 -30.26
C GLN A 325 19.70 -17.95 -29.62
N LEU A 326 18.83 -18.74 -28.99
CA LEU A 326 19.22 -19.97 -28.30
C LEU A 326 19.92 -20.97 -29.24
N ASN A 327 19.40 -21.11 -30.46
CA ASN A 327 19.97 -21.99 -31.48
C ASN A 327 21.35 -21.52 -31.96
N THR A 328 21.59 -20.22 -32.02
CA THR A 328 22.90 -19.63 -32.34
C THR A 328 23.87 -19.75 -31.15
N PHE A 329 23.41 -19.53 -29.91
CA PHE A 329 24.21 -19.69 -28.70
C PHE A 329 24.67 -21.13 -28.45
N ILE A 330 23.87 -22.12 -28.83
CA ILE A 330 24.22 -23.53 -28.68
C ILE A 330 25.19 -24.00 -29.78
N LYS A 331 25.12 -23.42 -30.98
CA LYS A 331 25.84 -23.91 -32.16
C LYS A 331 27.12 -23.12 -32.50
N GLN A 332 27.29 -21.89 -32.03
CA GLN A 332 28.44 -21.02 -32.37
C GLN A 332 29.32 -20.70 -31.16
N SER A 333 30.58 -20.37 -31.45
CA SER A 333 31.60 -20.01 -30.46
C SER A 333 31.36 -18.60 -29.90
N ALA A 334 31.70 -18.39 -28.63
CA ALA A 334 31.41 -17.15 -27.90
C ALA A 334 32.05 -15.87 -28.49
N ASN A 335 33.05 -16.03 -29.35
CA ASN A 335 33.75 -14.90 -29.99
C ASN A 335 32.96 -14.25 -31.14
N GLU A 336 31.93 -14.91 -31.68
CA GLU A 336 31.12 -14.38 -32.80
C GLU A 336 29.89 -13.57 -32.33
N TYR A 337 29.62 -13.49 -31.03
CA TYR A 337 28.45 -12.77 -30.49
C TYR A 337 28.44 -11.25 -30.73
N PRO A 338 29.56 -10.51 -30.64
CA PRO A 338 29.53 -9.06 -30.81
C PRO A 338 29.44 -8.58 -32.27
N GLU A 339 29.69 -9.43 -33.27
CA GLU A 339 29.78 -8.99 -34.68
C GLU A 339 28.42 -8.75 -35.36
N ARG A 340 27.30 -9.02 -34.69
CA ARG A 340 25.94 -8.93 -35.29
C ARG A 340 24.96 -8.01 -34.57
N PHE A 341 25.41 -7.23 -33.58
CA PHE A 341 24.56 -6.24 -32.91
C PHE A 341 24.65 -4.86 -33.55
#